data_AF-A0A838R678-F1
#
_entry.id   AF-A0A838R678-F1
#
_cell.length_a   1.000
_cell.length_b   1.000
_cell.length_c   1.000
_cell.angle_alpha   90.00
_cell.angle_beta   90.00
_cell.angle_gamma   90.00
#
_symmetry.space_group_name_H-M   'P 1'
#
loop_
_entity.id
_entity.type
_entity.pdbx_description
1 polymer ?
#
loop_
_entity_poly.entity_id
_entity_poly.type
_entity_poly.pdbx_seq_one_letter_code
_entity_poly.pdbx_strand_id
1 'polypeptide(L)'
;MARLDRLIQVMHEQRADALHLVIGKPASLVTNGSARAITRETLTDSQIQGLVREIASPEAAGQIGDGGGAAFGYRAPSGEVQVELTPGAEGTTVVLRPAARPQGASAASTATTAAAPPAGRSADDLAEARRAIEELFRVLVSSGASDLHLRTGKPPLLRLHGELSRQERPAIPAERLAAMLASIMSPREVEEFRELGDTDWAYEMEGLARFRCNAGRDRHGPMAVFRVIPTTVPNADSMGLSRELQNLSLLTKGLVVVTGPTGSGKSTTLAALVDLVNRTRADHIVTIEDPIEFVHPSKKCLVTQRQVGVHTRGFKQALRAALREDPDVIL
;
A
#
# COMPACT_ATOMS: atom_id res chain seq x y z
N MET A 1 -7.89 -13.15 7.61
CA MET A 1 -8.68 -12.16 8.38
C MET A 1 -9.00 -12.79 9.69
N ALA A 2 -8.70 -12.09 10.78
CA ALA A 2 -8.99 -12.59 12.11
C ALA A 2 -10.51 -12.68 12.29
N ARG A 3 -10.98 -13.66 13.06
CA ARG A 3 -12.43 -13.79 13.33
C ARG A 3 -12.97 -12.57 14.07
N LEU A 4 -12.11 -11.90 14.84
CA LEU A 4 -12.45 -10.70 15.59
C LEU A 4 -12.62 -9.44 14.71
N ASP A 5 -12.05 -9.41 13.50
CA ASP A 5 -12.15 -8.28 12.57
C ASP A 5 -13.60 -7.94 12.23
N ARG A 6 -14.46 -8.95 12.09
CA ARG A 6 -15.89 -8.75 11.79
C ARG A 6 -16.61 -8.05 12.93
N LEU A 7 -16.30 -8.39 14.18
CA LEU A 7 -16.94 -7.76 15.35
C LEU A 7 -16.43 -6.32 15.55
N ILE A 8 -15.14 -6.08 15.30
CA ILE A 8 -14.53 -4.75 15.33
C ILE A 8 -15.10 -3.85 14.23
N GLN A 9 -15.33 -4.40 13.02
CA GLN A 9 -16.00 -3.67 11.95
C GLN A 9 -17.40 -3.22 12.37
N VAL A 10 -18.22 -4.10 12.96
CA VAL A 10 -19.56 -3.75 13.44
C VAL A 10 -19.50 -2.70 14.56
N MET A 11 -18.49 -2.75 15.45
CA MET A 11 -18.26 -1.73 16.48
C MET A 11 -18.01 -0.34 15.86
N HIS A 12 -17.14 -0.23 14.85
CA HIS A 12 -16.85 1.03 14.18
C HIS A 12 -18.02 1.54 13.34
N GLU A 13 -18.69 0.67 12.59
CA GLU A 13 -19.86 1.03 11.76
C GLU A 13 -20.99 1.62 12.60
N GLN A 14 -21.18 1.12 13.82
CA GLN A 14 -22.21 1.59 14.75
C GLN A 14 -21.73 2.65 15.73
N ARG A 15 -20.47 3.10 15.61
CA ARG A 15 -19.86 4.09 16.50
C ARG A 15 -20.00 3.71 17.98
N ALA A 16 -19.83 2.44 18.30
CA ALA A 16 -19.87 1.96 19.68
C ALA A 16 -18.59 2.35 20.43
N ASP A 17 -18.73 2.64 21.72
CA ASP A 17 -17.63 3.04 22.62
C ASP A 17 -16.75 1.84 22.99
N ALA A 18 -17.35 0.64 23.03
CA ALA A 18 -16.63 -0.60 23.29
C ALA A 18 -17.33 -1.83 22.70
N LEU A 19 -16.56 -2.90 22.53
CA LEU A 19 -17.01 -4.26 22.29
C LEU A 19 -16.60 -5.12 23.50
N HIS A 20 -17.57 -5.77 24.13
CA HIS A 20 -17.38 -6.63 25.29
C HIS A 20 -17.54 -8.10 24.90
N LEU A 21 -16.54 -8.90 25.23
CA LEU A 21 -16.58 -10.36 25.17
C LEU A 21 -16.47 -10.89 26.60
N VAL A 22 -17.56 -11.47 27.09
CA VAL A 22 -17.67 -11.97 28.46
C VAL A 22 -18.13 -13.42 28.40
N ILE A 23 -17.52 -14.29 29.19
CA ILE A 23 -17.87 -15.71 29.24
C ILE A 23 -19.34 -15.87 29.63
N GLY A 24 -20.01 -16.81 28.97
CA GLY A 24 -21.42 -17.12 29.22
C GLY A 24 -22.38 -16.03 28.74
N LYS A 25 -21.88 -14.96 28.10
CA LYS A 25 -22.70 -13.90 27.50
C LYS A 25 -22.44 -13.80 26.00
N PRO A 26 -23.42 -13.31 25.21
CA PRO A 26 -23.16 -12.95 23.83
C PRO A 26 -22.17 -11.78 23.73
N ALA A 27 -21.46 -11.67 22.60
CA ALA A 27 -20.68 -10.49 22.30
C ALA A 27 -21.62 -9.27 22.28
N SER A 28 -21.22 -8.18 22.90
CA SER A 28 -22.06 -6.99 23.03
C SER A 28 -21.32 -5.71 22.72
N LEU A 29 -22.00 -4.78 22.06
CA LEU A 29 -21.52 -3.42 21.87
C LEU A 29 -22.03 -2.53 22.98
N VAL A 30 -21.18 -1.65 23.48
CA VAL A 30 -21.53 -0.63 24.46
C VAL A 30 -21.57 0.72 23.76
N THR A 31 -22.69 1.42 23.89
CA THR A 31 -22.86 2.79 23.38
C THR A 31 -23.53 3.63 24.45
N ASN A 32 -22.94 4.75 24.85
CA ASN A 32 -23.41 5.62 25.92
C ASN A 32 -23.75 4.86 27.22
N GLY A 33 -22.92 3.87 27.58
CA GLY A 33 -23.10 3.05 28.78
C GLY A 33 -24.16 1.94 28.68
N SER A 34 -24.88 1.82 27.56
CA SER A 34 -25.86 0.74 27.32
C SER A 34 -25.25 -0.40 26.51
N ALA A 35 -25.32 -1.63 27.00
CA ALA A 35 -24.83 -2.82 26.32
C ALA A 35 -25.91 -3.49 25.46
N ARG A 36 -25.60 -3.79 24.20
CA ARG A 36 -26.49 -4.45 23.23
C ARG A 36 -25.80 -5.66 22.61
N ALA A 37 -26.41 -6.83 22.74
CA ALA A 37 -25.89 -8.06 22.14
C ALA A 37 -25.88 -7.99 20.60
N ILE A 38 -24.78 -8.45 20.00
CA ILE A 38 -24.58 -8.54 18.55
C ILE A 38 -24.42 -9.99 18.05
N THR A 39 -24.23 -10.95 18.96
CA THR A 39 -24.33 -12.39 18.67
C THR A 39 -25.55 -12.99 19.37
N ARG A 40 -26.01 -14.15 18.88
CA ARG A 40 -27.10 -14.92 19.51
C ARG A 40 -26.58 -15.95 20.52
N GLU A 41 -25.43 -16.53 20.22
CA GLU A 41 -24.78 -17.53 21.06
C GLU A 41 -23.89 -16.86 22.11
N THR A 42 -23.77 -17.52 23.26
CA THR A 42 -22.87 -17.14 24.34
C THR A 42 -21.44 -17.61 24.03
N LEU A 43 -20.46 -16.88 24.55
CA LEU A 43 -19.06 -17.18 24.33
C LEU A 43 -18.50 -18.07 25.45
N THR A 44 -17.74 -19.11 25.10
CA THR A 44 -16.94 -19.89 26.06
C THR A 44 -15.58 -19.22 26.30
N ASP A 45 -14.93 -19.54 27.41
CA ASP A 45 -13.58 -19.03 27.71
C ASP A 45 -12.56 -19.41 26.61
N SER A 46 -12.62 -20.65 26.11
CA SER A 46 -11.76 -21.12 25.01
C SER A 46 -11.98 -20.34 23.71
N GLN A 47 -13.22 -19.96 23.40
CA GLN A 47 -13.53 -19.14 22.23
C GLN A 47 -12.98 -17.73 22.39
N ILE A 48 -13.15 -17.11 23.56
CA ILE A 48 -12.64 -15.78 23.85
C ILE A 48 -11.11 -15.76 23.77
N GLN A 49 -10.43 -16.69 24.43
CA GLN A 49 -8.98 -16.79 24.37
C GLN A 49 -8.49 -17.04 22.94
N GLY A 50 -9.18 -17.88 22.15
CA GLY A 50 -8.84 -18.12 20.75
C GLY A 50 -8.97 -16.87 19.88
N LEU A 51 -10.06 -16.10 20.05
CA LEU A 51 -10.29 -14.84 19.32
C LEU A 51 -9.22 -13.79 19.63
N VAL A 52 -8.77 -13.71 20.88
CA VAL A 52 -7.77 -12.72 21.30
C VAL A 52 -6.36 -13.16 20.94
N ARG A 53 -6.01 -14.45 21.08
CA ARG A 53 -4.68 -14.95 20.67
C ARG A 53 -4.43 -14.76 19.17
N GLU A 54 -5.49 -14.80 18.35
CA GLU A 54 -5.38 -14.54 16.90
C GLU A 54 -4.87 -13.14 16.57
N ILE A 55 -5.09 -12.17 17.48
CA ILE A 55 -4.75 -10.76 17.28
C ILE A 55 -3.70 -10.23 18.26
N ALA A 56 -3.28 -11.04 19.23
CA ALA A 56 -2.32 -10.66 20.26
C ALA A 56 -0.90 -10.56 19.69
N SER A 57 -0.13 -9.59 20.19
CA SER A 57 1.32 -9.56 19.97
C SER A 57 1.98 -10.79 20.60
N PRO A 58 3.20 -11.20 20.18
CA PRO A 58 3.91 -12.33 20.79
C PRO A 58 4.07 -12.20 22.31
N GLU A 59 4.28 -10.99 22.81
CA GLU A 59 4.37 -10.68 24.25
C GLU A 59 3.03 -10.85 24.96
N ALA A 60 1.95 -10.30 24.39
CA ALA A 60 0.60 -10.44 24.95
C ALA A 60 0.11 -11.90 24.89
N ALA A 61 0.45 -12.64 23.83
CA ALA A 61 0.09 -14.05 23.70
C ALA A 61 0.73 -14.93 24.80
N GLY A 62 1.95 -14.57 25.24
CA GLY A 62 2.61 -15.19 26.40
C GLY A 62 1.85 -14.93 27.70
N GLN A 63 1.50 -13.66 27.97
CA GLN A 63 0.75 -13.26 29.16
C GLN A 63 -0.63 -13.94 29.26
N ILE A 64 -1.31 -14.09 28.12
CA ILE A 64 -2.59 -14.83 28.02
C ILE A 64 -2.39 -16.32 28.28
N GLY A 65 -1.28 -16.89 27.82
CA GLY A 65 -0.91 -18.29 28.06
C GLY A 65 -0.72 -18.63 29.54
N ASP A 66 -0.17 -17.69 30.30
CA ASP A 66 0.11 -17.83 31.73
C ASP A 66 -1.11 -17.51 32.63
N GLY A 67 -2.28 -17.26 32.04
CA GLY A 67 -3.51 -16.91 32.76
C GLY A 67 -3.54 -15.47 33.30
N GLY A 68 -2.62 -14.61 32.83
CA GLY A 68 -2.53 -13.20 33.20
C GLY A 68 -3.46 -12.29 32.37
N GLY A 69 -3.64 -11.06 32.87
CA GLY A 69 -4.24 -9.98 32.08
C GLY A 69 -3.26 -9.44 31.06
N ALA A 70 -3.78 -8.90 29.95
CA ALA A 70 -2.98 -8.35 28.87
C ALA A 70 -3.67 -7.10 28.31
N ALA A 71 -2.90 -6.07 27.95
CA ALA A 71 -3.41 -4.90 27.27
C ALA A 71 -2.53 -4.60 26.05
N PHE A 72 -3.13 -4.51 24.86
CA PHE A 72 -2.39 -4.29 23.63
C PHE A 72 -3.25 -3.60 22.56
N GLY A 73 -2.60 -2.86 21.67
CA GLY A 73 -3.24 -2.29 20.50
C GLY A 73 -3.37 -3.35 19.39
N TYR A 74 -4.51 -3.35 18.71
CA TYR A 74 -4.74 -4.14 17.51
C TYR A 74 -5.28 -3.27 16.38
N ARG A 75 -4.70 -3.39 15.19
CA ARG A 75 -5.15 -2.68 14.00
C ARG A 75 -5.99 -3.61 13.11
N ALA A 76 -7.31 -3.49 13.23
CA ALA A 76 -8.22 -4.17 12.32
C ALA A 76 -8.33 -3.39 11.00
N PRO A 77 -8.74 -4.04 9.88
CA PRO A 77 -8.98 -3.34 8.61
C PRO A 77 -9.99 -2.18 8.71
N SER A 78 -10.88 -2.21 9.71
CA SER A 78 -11.91 -1.19 9.96
C SER A 78 -11.48 -0.06 10.90
N GLY A 79 -10.32 -0.15 11.55
CA GLY A 79 -9.86 0.83 12.53
C GLY A 79 -9.01 0.22 13.66
N GLU A 80 -8.32 1.09 14.40
CA GLU A 80 -7.52 0.69 15.56
C GLU A 80 -8.36 0.56 16.82
N VAL A 81 -8.05 -0.48 17.59
CA VAL A 81 -8.67 -0.77 18.88
C VAL A 81 -7.61 -1.06 19.93
N GLN A 82 -7.88 -0.62 21.16
CA GLN A 82 -7.17 -1.06 22.35
C GLN A 82 -7.91 -2.25 22.93
N VAL A 83 -7.21 -3.36 23.09
CA VAL A 83 -7.72 -4.61 23.65
C VAL A 83 -7.23 -4.74 25.08
N GLU A 84 -8.16 -4.96 26.01
CA GLU A 84 -7.87 -5.16 27.42
C GLU A 84 -8.47 -6.49 27.87
N LEU A 85 -7.61 -7.38 28.35
CA LEU A 85 -7.94 -8.66 28.95
C LEU A 85 -7.83 -8.57 30.46
N THR A 86 -8.91 -8.87 31.14
CA THR A 86 -8.95 -8.94 32.60
C THR A 86 -9.38 -10.34 33.03
N PRO A 87 -8.48 -11.14 33.63
CA PRO A 87 -8.87 -12.41 34.25
C PRO A 87 -9.68 -12.13 35.51
N GLY A 88 -10.79 -12.84 35.69
CA GLY A 88 -11.67 -12.75 36.85
C GLY A 88 -12.01 -14.12 37.43
N ALA A 89 -12.63 -14.13 38.61
CA ALA A 89 -13.03 -15.37 39.30
C ALA A 89 -14.04 -16.22 38.51
N GLU A 90 -14.85 -15.59 37.64
CA GLU A 90 -15.81 -16.25 36.74
C GLU A 90 -15.26 -16.42 35.30
N GLY A 91 -13.96 -16.14 35.12
CA GLY A 91 -13.20 -16.28 33.88
C GLY A 91 -12.86 -14.95 33.18
N THR A 92 -12.26 -15.05 31.99
CA THR A 92 -11.71 -13.94 31.20
C THR A 92 -12.77 -12.97 30.67
N THR A 93 -12.59 -11.68 30.93
CA THR A 93 -13.33 -10.59 30.27
C THR A 93 -12.42 -9.84 29.31
N VAL A 94 -12.94 -9.54 28.12
CA VAL A 94 -12.22 -8.79 27.08
C VAL A 94 -13.02 -7.56 26.70
N VAL A 95 -12.36 -6.41 26.74
CA VAL A 95 -12.93 -5.14 26.31
C VAL A 95 -12.08 -4.58 25.19
N LEU A 96 -12.70 -4.31 24.05
CA LEU A 96 -12.08 -3.62 22.93
C LEU A 96 -12.66 -2.21 22.86
N ARG A 97 -11.82 -1.19 22.82
CA ARG A 97 -12.22 0.22 22.67
C ARG A 97 -11.58 0.82 21.44
N PRO A 98 -12.24 1.71 20.67
CA PRO A 98 -11.56 2.47 19.64
C PRO A 98 -10.33 3.19 20.22
N ALA A 99 -9.19 3.11 19.55
CA ALA A 99 -8.02 3.88 19.97
C ALA A 99 -8.35 5.38 19.84
N ALA A 100 -8.33 6.12 20.96
CA ALA A 100 -8.48 7.57 20.92
C ALA A 100 -7.31 8.18 20.13
N ARG A 101 -7.56 9.15 19.25
CA ARG A 101 -6.48 9.99 18.69
C ARG A 101 -5.74 10.63 19.87
N PRO A 102 -4.41 10.50 19.97
CA PRO A 102 -3.71 11.10 21.10
C PRO A 102 -3.77 12.62 20.99
N GLN A 103 -4.47 13.27 21.92
CA GLN A 103 -4.09 14.61 22.37
C GLN A 103 -2.97 14.42 23.39
N GLY A 104 -1.90 15.19 23.21
CA GLY A 104 -0.59 14.89 23.78
C GLY A 104 -0.54 14.74 25.30
N ALA A 105 0.26 13.78 25.75
CA ALA A 105 1.07 13.88 26.96
C ALA A 105 2.20 12.84 26.91
N SER A 106 3.38 13.29 27.34
CA SER A 106 4.63 12.55 27.48
C SER A 106 4.55 11.44 28.53
N ALA A 107 5.16 10.29 28.24
CA ALA A 107 5.83 9.48 29.25
C ALA A 107 6.96 8.65 28.60
N ALA A 108 8.16 8.80 29.16
CA ALA A 108 9.35 8.04 28.80
C ALA A 108 9.21 6.56 29.18
N SER A 109 9.67 5.68 28.30
CA SER A 109 10.24 4.38 28.68
C SER A 109 11.24 3.95 27.61
N THR A 110 12.43 3.60 28.09
CA THR A 110 13.63 3.18 27.38
C THR A 110 13.44 1.81 26.71
N ALA A 111 13.62 1.75 25.39
CA ALA A 111 13.90 0.52 24.67
C ALA A 111 14.81 0.79 23.47
N THR A 112 15.76 -0.12 23.29
CA THR A 112 16.96 -0.09 22.45
C THR A 112 16.72 0.31 21.00
N THR A 113 17.64 1.13 20.50
CA THR A 113 17.70 1.75 19.17
C THR A 113 17.61 0.77 18.00
N ALA A 114 16.40 0.60 17.46
CA ALA A 114 16.19 0.54 16.02
C ALA A 114 15.98 1.98 15.54
N ALA A 115 16.85 2.48 14.67
CA ALA A 115 16.81 3.85 14.18
C ALA A 115 15.46 4.15 13.49
N ALA A 116 14.56 4.77 14.25
CA ALA A 116 13.51 5.60 13.68
C ALA A 116 14.20 6.75 12.91
N PRO A 117 13.68 7.18 11.75
CA PRO A 117 14.19 8.39 11.11
C PRO A 117 14.02 9.57 12.10
N PRO A 118 15.03 10.45 12.26
CA PRO A 118 14.96 11.50 13.25
C PRO A 118 13.80 12.46 12.96
N ALA A 119 13.10 12.84 14.03
CA ALA A 119 12.15 13.93 14.04
C ALA A 119 12.87 15.24 13.70
N GLY A 120 12.32 16.02 12.77
CA GLY A 120 12.77 17.38 12.45
C GLY A 120 13.95 17.46 11.47
N ARG A 121 13.80 16.92 10.26
CA ARG A 121 14.71 17.29 9.14
C ARG A 121 14.36 18.70 8.68
N SER A 122 15.35 19.55 8.46
CA SER A 122 15.10 20.88 7.88
C SER A 122 14.58 20.72 6.45
N ALA A 123 13.86 21.73 5.95
CA ALA A 123 13.43 21.72 4.55
C ALA A 123 14.62 21.63 3.58
N ASP A 124 15.77 22.19 3.97
CA ASP A 124 17.00 22.17 3.19
C ASP A 124 17.60 20.76 3.10
N ASP A 125 17.58 19.98 4.19
CA ASP A 125 18.06 18.60 4.21
C ASP A 125 17.24 17.70 3.27
N LEU A 126 15.91 17.87 3.26
CA LEU A 126 15.01 17.13 2.38
C LEU A 126 15.21 17.53 0.91
N ALA A 127 15.43 18.82 0.63
CA ALA A 127 15.71 19.30 -0.71
C ALA A 127 17.05 18.76 -1.24
N GLU A 128 18.08 18.68 -0.39
CA GLU A 128 19.36 18.07 -0.76
C GLU A 128 19.21 16.56 -1.02
N ALA A 129 18.52 15.85 -0.14
CA ALA A 129 18.24 14.42 -0.31
C ALA A 129 17.48 14.15 -1.62
N ARG A 130 16.52 15.01 -1.96
CA ARG A 130 15.77 14.94 -3.23
C ARG A 130 16.69 15.14 -4.42
N ARG A 131 17.54 16.17 -4.41
CA ARG A 131 18.52 16.40 -5.48
C ARG A 131 19.44 15.20 -5.68
N ALA A 132 19.88 14.57 -4.58
CA ALA A 132 20.76 13.41 -4.63
C ALA A 132 20.10 12.18 -5.28
N ILE A 133 18.82 11.91 -5.01
CA ILE A 133 18.12 10.79 -5.66
C ILE A 133 17.76 11.09 -7.11
N GLU A 134 17.34 12.32 -7.41
CA GLU A 134 17.08 12.76 -8.78
C GLU A 134 18.35 12.73 -9.66
N GLU A 135 19.54 12.98 -9.10
CA GLU A 135 20.80 12.78 -9.83
C GLU A 135 20.98 11.32 -10.27
N LEU A 136 20.66 10.36 -9.38
CA LEU A 136 20.71 8.93 -9.72
C LEU A 136 19.66 8.57 -10.76
N PHE A 137 18.48 9.19 -10.75
CA PHE A 137 17.47 9.03 -11.80
C PHE A 137 17.95 9.55 -13.17
N ARG A 138 18.63 10.69 -13.21
CA ARG A 138 19.26 11.19 -14.46
C ARG A 138 20.29 10.20 -14.99
N VAL A 139 21.11 9.60 -14.13
CA VAL A 139 22.09 8.56 -14.52
C VAL A 139 21.38 7.29 -15.01
N LEU A 140 20.35 6.83 -14.29
CA LEU A 140 19.52 5.68 -14.68
C LEU A 140 18.97 5.86 -16.11
N VAL A 141 18.35 7.01 -16.40
CA VAL A 141 17.75 7.28 -17.71
C VAL A 141 18.81 7.47 -18.81
N SER A 142 19.85 8.27 -18.56
CA SER A 142 20.89 8.55 -19.56
C SER A 142 21.75 7.33 -19.93
N SER A 143 21.88 6.36 -19.02
CA SER A 143 22.59 5.10 -19.29
C SER A 143 21.74 4.05 -20.02
N GLY A 144 20.43 4.29 -20.20
CA GLY A 144 19.51 3.30 -20.78
C GLY A 144 19.24 2.09 -19.88
N ALA A 145 19.54 2.19 -18.59
CA ALA A 145 19.25 1.13 -17.62
C ALA A 145 17.75 1.01 -17.32
N SER A 146 17.29 -0.21 -17.04
CA SER A 146 15.88 -0.48 -16.75
C SER A 146 15.50 -0.19 -15.30
N ASP A 147 16.41 -0.47 -14.37
CA ASP A 147 16.16 -0.36 -12.93
C ASP A 147 17.37 0.24 -12.19
N LEU A 148 17.11 1.06 -11.18
CA LEU A 148 18.07 1.52 -10.17
C LEU A 148 17.80 0.79 -8.85
N HIS A 149 18.82 0.17 -8.28
CA HIS A 149 18.77 -0.51 -6.99
C HIS A 149 19.62 0.24 -5.96
N LEU A 150 18.99 0.62 -4.85
CA LEU A 150 19.65 1.25 -3.71
C LEU A 150 19.54 0.33 -2.48
N ARG A 151 20.66 0.16 -1.78
CA ARG A 151 20.72 -0.65 -0.57
C ARG A 151 21.68 -0.03 0.43
N THR A 152 21.29 -0.02 1.70
CA THR A 152 22.13 0.49 2.79
C THR A 152 23.52 -0.15 2.78
N GLY A 153 24.55 0.68 2.89
CA GLY A 153 25.96 0.27 2.94
C GLY A 153 26.52 -0.25 1.61
N LYS A 154 25.82 -0.04 0.49
CA LYS A 154 26.27 -0.43 -0.85
C LYS A 154 26.25 0.75 -1.82
N PRO A 155 27.12 0.75 -2.84
CA PRO A 155 26.99 1.66 -3.98
C PRO A 155 25.66 1.43 -4.72
N PRO A 156 25.11 2.44 -5.41
CA PRO A 156 24.01 2.26 -6.35
C PRO A 156 24.33 1.18 -7.39
N LEU A 157 23.32 0.39 -7.77
CA LEU A 157 23.43 -0.54 -8.88
C LEU A 157 22.40 -0.18 -9.96
N LEU A 158 22.78 -0.34 -11.22
CA LEU A 158 21.89 -0.21 -12.36
C LEU A 158 21.70 -1.58 -13.00
N ARG A 159 20.50 -1.85 -13.51
CA ARG A 159 20.25 -2.99 -14.38
C ARG A 159 20.39 -2.58 -15.84
N LEU A 160 21.41 -3.07 -16.51
CA LEU A 160 21.68 -2.83 -17.93
C LEU A 160 21.56 -4.16 -18.67
N HIS A 161 20.67 -4.23 -19.67
CA HIS A 161 20.46 -5.44 -20.48
C HIS A 161 20.23 -6.72 -19.66
N GLY A 162 19.56 -6.60 -18.50
CA GLY A 162 19.27 -7.71 -17.60
C GLY A 162 20.31 -7.95 -16.49
N GLU A 163 21.51 -7.37 -16.59
CA GLU A 163 22.61 -7.58 -15.66
C GLU A 163 22.76 -6.40 -14.67
N LEU A 164 23.13 -6.71 -13.42
CA LEU A 164 23.37 -5.70 -12.39
C LEU A 164 24.81 -5.18 -12.46
N SER A 165 24.96 -3.89 -12.69
CA SER A 165 26.25 -3.19 -12.71
C SER A 165 26.36 -2.20 -11.56
N ARG A 166 27.46 -2.29 -10.79
CA ARG A 166 27.74 -1.36 -9.69
C ARG A 166 28.26 -0.04 -10.24
N GLN A 167 27.72 1.06 -9.73
CA GLN A 167 28.20 2.39 -10.08
C GLN A 167 29.47 2.72 -9.29
N GLU A 168 30.38 3.48 -9.90
CA GLU A 168 31.57 4.03 -9.25
C GLU A 168 31.19 5.23 -8.34
N ARG A 169 30.45 4.92 -7.27
CA ARG A 169 29.97 5.89 -6.29
C ARG A 169 30.16 5.35 -4.87
N PRO A 170 30.26 6.23 -3.86
CA PRO A 170 30.34 5.80 -2.47
C PRO A 170 29.13 4.97 -2.05
N ALA A 171 29.34 4.08 -1.06
CA ALA A 171 28.26 3.39 -0.40
C ALA A 171 27.31 4.37 0.30
N ILE A 172 26.00 4.10 0.27
CA ILE A 172 24.99 4.98 0.85
C ILE A 172 24.66 4.55 2.30
N PRO A 173 24.88 5.40 3.32
CA PRO A 173 24.49 5.11 4.70
C PRO A 173 22.97 5.04 4.89
N ALA A 174 22.51 4.34 5.93
CA ALA A 174 21.09 4.11 6.21
C ALA A 174 20.29 5.42 6.32
N GLU A 175 20.80 6.39 7.07
CA GLU A 175 20.13 7.67 7.32
C GLU A 175 19.98 8.51 6.05
N ARG A 176 20.99 8.46 5.16
CA ARG A 176 20.98 9.14 3.86
C ARG A 176 20.00 8.48 2.91
N LEU A 177 19.96 7.15 2.86
CA LEU A 177 18.99 6.45 2.03
C LEU A 177 17.56 6.71 2.52
N ALA A 178 17.31 6.67 3.84
CA ALA A 178 16.02 7.04 4.41
C ALA A 178 15.63 8.49 4.06
N ALA A 179 16.59 9.42 4.05
CA ALA A 179 16.39 10.81 3.60
C ALA A 179 15.88 10.86 2.16
N MET A 180 16.59 10.17 1.27
CA MET A 180 16.31 10.15 -0.16
C MET A 180 14.91 9.58 -0.42
N LEU A 181 14.55 8.47 0.23
CA LEU A 181 13.22 7.87 0.09
C LEU A 181 12.11 8.80 0.59
N ALA A 182 12.25 9.33 1.81
CA ALA A 182 11.24 10.24 2.37
C ALA A 182 11.05 11.51 1.52
N SER A 183 12.09 11.96 0.81
CA SER A 183 12.02 13.16 -0.03
C SER A 183 11.18 13.00 -1.31
N ILE A 184 10.87 11.76 -1.70
CA ILE A 184 10.08 11.42 -2.89
C ILE A 184 8.82 10.60 -2.57
N MET A 185 8.51 10.45 -1.27
CA MET A 185 7.31 9.79 -0.77
C MET A 185 6.27 10.83 -0.33
N SER A 186 4.99 10.52 -0.52
CA SER A 186 3.90 11.24 0.12
C SER A 186 3.83 10.91 1.63
N PRO A 187 3.15 11.73 2.46
CA PRO A 187 2.97 11.41 3.87
C PRO A 187 2.35 10.04 4.13
N ARG A 188 1.50 9.58 3.20
CA ARG A 188 0.90 8.24 3.25
C ARG A 188 1.95 7.15 3.06
N GLU A 189 2.79 7.27 2.03
CA GLU A 189 3.84 6.28 1.73
C GLU A 189 4.89 6.22 2.82
N VAL A 190 5.25 7.39 3.40
CA VAL A 190 6.14 7.43 4.57
C VAL A 190 5.56 6.64 5.73
N GLU A 191 4.27 6.80 6.00
CA GLU A 191 3.60 6.09 7.08
C GLU A 191 3.46 4.59 6.78
N GLU A 192 3.07 4.22 5.56
CA GLU A 192 2.98 2.82 5.14
C GLU A 192 4.34 2.12 5.22
N PHE A 193 5.41 2.76 4.76
CA PHE A 193 6.77 2.25 4.88
C PHE A 193 7.25 2.13 6.34
N ARG A 194 6.78 3.03 7.22
CA ARG A 194 7.06 2.99 8.65
C ARG A 194 6.35 1.82 9.33
N GLU A 195 5.08 1.59 8.98
CA GLU A 195 4.21 0.59 9.60
C GLU A 195 4.43 -0.83 9.05
N LEU A 196 4.47 -0.99 7.73
CA LEU A 196 4.53 -2.30 7.06
C LEU A 196 5.96 -2.74 6.73
N GLY A 197 6.89 -1.78 6.64
CA GLY A 197 8.28 -2.04 6.27
C GLY A 197 8.54 -2.07 4.76
N ASP A 198 7.51 -1.95 3.93
CA ASP A 198 7.57 -1.74 2.49
C ASP A 198 6.44 -0.80 1.99
N THR A 199 6.60 -0.27 0.78
CA THR A 199 5.57 0.50 0.07
C THR A 199 5.92 0.58 -1.43
N ASP A 200 4.89 0.69 -2.26
CA ASP A 200 4.99 0.90 -3.71
C ASP A 200 4.31 2.22 -4.08
N TRP A 201 4.94 2.98 -4.97
CA TRP A 201 4.35 4.22 -5.50
C TRP A 201 4.88 4.55 -6.90
N ALA A 202 4.35 5.62 -7.49
CA ALA A 202 4.93 6.22 -8.69
C ALA A 202 5.50 7.59 -8.37
N TYR A 203 6.67 7.86 -8.93
CA TYR A 203 7.32 9.16 -8.85
C TYR A 203 7.53 9.73 -10.24
N GLU A 204 7.12 10.98 -10.47
CA GLU A 204 7.34 11.68 -11.72
C GLU A 204 8.39 12.77 -11.54
N MET A 205 9.42 12.71 -12.37
CA MET A 205 10.41 13.77 -12.48
C MET A 205 10.17 14.52 -13.79
N GLU A 206 9.64 15.74 -13.66
CA GLU A 206 9.27 16.58 -14.78
C GLU A 206 10.44 16.77 -15.76
N GLY A 207 10.14 16.63 -17.06
CA GLY A 207 11.13 16.74 -18.12
C GLY A 207 12.09 15.56 -18.26
N LEU A 208 11.99 14.52 -17.42
CA LEU A 208 12.84 13.33 -17.49
C LEU A 208 12.04 12.05 -17.73
N ALA A 209 11.37 11.52 -16.70
CA ALA A 209 10.68 10.23 -16.75
C ALA A 209 9.77 10.04 -15.53
N ARG A 210 8.89 9.04 -15.65
CA ARG A 210 8.16 8.47 -14.51
C ARG A 210 8.86 7.20 -14.03
N PHE A 211 8.76 6.91 -12.75
CA PHE A 211 9.39 5.77 -12.11
C PHE A 211 8.36 5.00 -11.30
N ARG A 212 8.38 3.68 -11.41
CA ARG A 212 7.74 2.80 -10.45
C ARG A 212 8.74 2.57 -9.32
N CYS A 213 8.34 2.95 -8.12
CA CYS A 213 9.16 2.93 -6.94
C CYS A 213 8.68 1.81 -6.02
N ASN A 214 9.62 1.02 -5.51
CA ASN A 214 9.41 0.11 -4.40
C ASN A 214 10.45 0.42 -3.32
N ALA A 215 10.02 0.59 -2.08
CA ALA A 215 10.90 0.69 -0.93
C ALA A 215 10.61 -0.44 0.04
N GLY A 216 11.65 -0.88 0.75
CA GLY A 216 11.59 -2.03 1.65
C GLY A 216 12.64 -1.93 2.76
N ARG A 217 12.57 -2.85 3.71
CA ARG A 217 13.57 -3.03 4.76
C ARG A 217 14.28 -4.36 4.57
N ASP A 218 15.59 -4.35 4.75
CA ASP A 218 16.39 -5.56 4.85
C ASP A 218 17.18 -5.57 6.17
N ARG A 219 17.99 -6.62 6.38
CA ARG A 219 18.81 -6.77 7.59
C ARG A 219 19.85 -5.65 7.81
N HIS A 220 20.13 -4.83 6.81
CA HIS A 220 21.11 -3.74 6.87
C HIS A 220 20.45 -2.36 6.96
N GLY A 221 19.15 -2.24 6.65
CA GLY A 221 18.40 -1.00 6.74
C GLY A 221 17.42 -0.82 5.58
N PRO A 222 17.10 0.42 5.19
CA PRO A 222 16.26 0.66 4.03
C PRO A 222 16.93 0.18 2.73
N MET A 223 16.09 -0.19 1.77
CA MET A 223 16.43 -0.48 0.38
C MET A 223 15.34 0.10 -0.53
N ALA A 224 15.66 0.31 -1.80
CA ALA A 224 14.68 0.68 -2.82
C ALA A 224 15.06 0.19 -4.21
N VAL A 225 14.05 -0.04 -5.03
CA VAL A 225 14.19 -0.34 -6.46
C VAL A 225 13.30 0.63 -7.24
N PHE A 226 13.87 1.25 -8.26
CA PHE A 226 13.18 2.19 -9.13
C PHE A 226 13.26 1.69 -10.56
N ARG A 227 12.10 1.53 -11.21
CA ARG A 227 12.02 1.14 -12.62
C ARG A 227 11.59 2.31 -13.47
N VAL A 228 12.32 2.57 -14.56
CA VAL A 228 11.90 3.56 -15.55
C VAL A 228 10.58 3.12 -16.18
N ILE A 229 9.59 3.99 -16.13
CA ILE A 229 8.32 3.82 -16.83
C ILE A 229 8.44 4.54 -18.17
N PRO A 230 8.23 3.85 -19.31
CA PRO A 230 8.29 4.49 -20.62
C PRO A 230 7.27 5.63 -20.74
N THR A 231 7.72 6.79 -21.21
CA THR A 231 6.85 7.97 -21.40
C THR A 231 6.09 7.92 -22.72
N THR A 232 6.60 7.20 -23.71
CA THR A 232 5.98 7.10 -25.03
C THR A 232 5.12 5.85 -25.11
N VAL A 233 3.84 6.04 -25.37
CA VAL A 233 2.93 4.94 -25.66
C VAL A 233 3.28 4.34 -27.01
N PRO A 234 3.60 3.03 -27.09
CA PRO A 234 3.90 2.38 -28.37
C PRO A 234 2.69 2.41 -29.30
N ASN A 235 2.95 2.57 -30.60
CA ASN A 235 1.91 2.44 -31.60
C ASN A 235 1.72 0.96 -31.97
N ALA A 236 0.47 0.46 -31.95
CA ALA A 236 0.12 -0.93 -32.25
C ALA A 236 0.68 -1.42 -33.61
N ASP A 237 0.69 -0.58 -34.64
CA ASP A 237 1.24 -0.89 -35.96
C ASP A 237 2.77 -1.00 -35.89
N SER A 238 3.43 -0.08 -35.18
CA SER A 238 4.89 -0.10 -35.02
C SER A 238 5.41 -1.28 -34.20
N MET A 239 4.58 -1.83 -33.31
CA MET A 239 4.87 -3.05 -32.55
C MET A 239 4.70 -4.33 -33.38
N GLY A 240 4.13 -4.24 -34.59
CA GLY A 240 3.82 -5.41 -35.41
C GLY A 240 2.64 -6.24 -34.88
N LEU A 241 1.72 -5.64 -34.11
CA LEU A 241 0.51 -6.35 -33.68
C LEU A 241 -0.35 -6.67 -34.90
N SER A 242 -0.71 -7.95 -35.06
CA SER A 242 -1.53 -8.41 -36.18
C SER A 242 -2.91 -7.73 -36.17
N ARG A 243 -3.56 -7.66 -37.34
CA ARG A 243 -4.89 -7.04 -37.45
C ARG A 243 -5.92 -7.73 -36.57
N GLU A 244 -5.80 -9.04 -36.38
CA GLU A 244 -6.67 -9.83 -35.51
C GLU A 244 -6.57 -9.37 -34.06
N LEU A 245 -5.36 -9.09 -33.56
CA LEU A 245 -5.15 -8.55 -32.21
C LEU A 245 -5.67 -7.11 -32.10
N GLN A 246 -5.41 -6.27 -33.11
CA GLN A 246 -5.95 -4.91 -33.15
C GLN A 246 -7.48 -4.89 -33.17
N ASN A 247 -8.12 -5.82 -33.89
CA ASN A 247 -9.57 -5.92 -33.96
C ASN A 247 -10.22 -6.22 -32.60
N LEU A 248 -9.49 -6.80 -31.63
CA LEU A 248 -9.99 -6.98 -30.27
C LEU A 248 -10.32 -5.64 -29.59
N SER A 249 -9.61 -4.56 -29.92
CA SER A 249 -9.89 -3.23 -29.36
C SER A 249 -11.10 -2.54 -30.01
N LEU A 250 -11.62 -3.10 -31.11
CA LEU A 250 -12.79 -2.61 -31.82
C LEU A 250 -14.10 -3.29 -31.35
N LEU A 251 -14.00 -4.29 -30.48
CA LEU A 251 -15.17 -4.91 -29.86
C LEU A 251 -15.98 -3.86 -29.10
N THR A 252 -17.29 -3.85 -29.29
CA THR A 252 -18.18 -2.89 -28.63
C THR A 252 -18.49 -3.26 -27.19
N LYS A 253 -18.43 -4.56 -26.85
CA LYS A 253 -18.63 -5.12 -25.51
C LYS A 253 -17.87 -6.44 -25.38
N GLY A 254 -17.47 -6.82 -24.18
CA GLY A 254 -16.85 -8.11 -23.88
C GLY A 254 -15.73 -8.01 -22.85
N LEU A 255 -14.96 -9.10 -22.72
CA LEU A 255 -13.76 -9.17 -21.88
C LEU A 255 -12.59 -9.64 -22.74
N VAL A 256 -11.52 -8.85 -22.78
CA VAL A 256 -10.25 -9.21 -23.41
C VAL A 256 -9.23 -9.42 -22.29
N VAL A 257 -8.54 -10.55 -22.31
CA VAL A 257 -7.54 -10.90 -21.28
C VAL A 257 -6.17 -11.04 -21.92
N VAL A 258 -5.22 -10.21 -21.50
CA VAL A 258 -3.82 -10.28 -21.94
C VAL A 258 -3.00 -10.91 -20.82
N THR A 259 -2.39 -12.06 -21.08
CA THR A 259 -1.64 -12.84 -20.08
C THR A 259 -0.21 -13.10 -20.52
N GLY A 260 0.64 -13.57 -19.59
CA GLY A 260 2.05 -13.83 -19.83
C GLY A 260 2.93 -13.56 -18.59
N PRO A 261 4.17 -14.06 -18.57
CA PRO A 261 5.08 -13.87 -17.45
C PRO A 261 5.48 -12.39 -17.26
N THR A 262 6.11 -12.07 -16.13
CA THR A 262 6.66 -10.73 -15.90
C THR A 262 7.66 -10.36 -16.99
N GLY A 263 7.56 -9.14 -17.52
CA GLY A 263 8.44 -8.66 -18.59
C GLY A 263 8.07 -9.10 -20.01
N SER A 264 6.99 -9.85 -20.22
CA SER A 264 6.56 -10.30 -21.56
C SER A 264 5.88 -9.23 -22.43
N GLY A 265 5.88 -7.96 -22.02
CA GLY A 265 5.27 -6.85 -22.77
C GLY A 265 3.75 -6.70 -22.62
N LYS A 266 3.10 -7.30 -21.62
CA LYS A 266 1.64 -7.20 -21.41
C LYS A 266 1.14 -5.75 -21.34
N SER A 267 1.71 -4.96 -20.43
CA SER A 267 1.32 -3.56 -20.23
C SER A 267 1.57 -2.75 -21.50
N THR A 268 2.68 -3.02 -22.19
CA THR A 268 3.05 -2.40 -23.47
C THR A 268 2.02 -2.69 -24.56
N THR A 269 1.57 -3.94 -24.68
CA THR A 269 0.51 -4.34 -25.62
C THR A 269 -0.83 -3.71 -25.26
N LEU A 270 -1.22 -3.72 -23.99
CA LEU A 270 -2.46 -3.09 -23.53
C LEU A 270 -2.45 -1.58 -23.79
N ALA A 271 -1.35 -0.89 -23.48
CA ALA A 271 -1.20 0.53 -23.77
C ALA A 271 -1.32 0.82 -25.28
N ALA A 272 -0.72 0.00 -26.14
CA ALA A 272 -0.85 0.16 -27.58
C ALA A 272 -2.30 -0.04 -28.08
N LEU A 273 -3.04 -0.99 -27.51
CA LEU A 273 -4.45 -1.22 -27.84
C LEU A 273 -5.36 -0.11 -27.30
N VAL A 274 -5.15 0.36 -26.07
CA VAL A 274 -5.87 1.51 -25.49
C VAL A 274 -5.62 2.78 -26.30
N ASP A 275 -4.38 3.00 -26.76
CA ASP A 275 -4.06 4.11 -27.64
C ASP A 275 -4.74 4.00 -29.01
N LEU A 276 -4.85 2.78 -29.55
CA LEU A 276 -5.60 2.54 -30.78
C LEU A 276 -7.06 2.95 -30.60
N VAL A 277 -7.74 2.49 -29.54
CA VAL A 277 -9.11 2.93 -29.18
C VAL A 277 -9.19 4.45 -29.12
N ASN A 278 -8.29 5.08 -28.36
CA ASN A 278 -8.25 6.53 -28.16
C ASN A 278 -8.08 7.33 -29.47
N ARG A 279 -7.42 6.75 -30.49
CA ARG A 279 -7.24 7.37 -31.80
C ARG A 279 -8.41 7.12 -32.76
N THR A 280 -9.11 6.01 -32.63
CA THR A 280 -10.08 5.55 -33.64
C THR A 280 -11.54 5.69 -33.22
N ARG A 281 -11.85 5.70 -31.91
CA ARG A 281 -13.20 5.72 -31.36
C ARG A 281 -13.50 7.04 -30.64
N ALA A 282 -14.76 7.30 -30.31
CA ALA A 282 -15.22 8.53 -29.64
C ALA A 282 -15.92 8.15 -28.34
N ASP A 283 -15.14 7.51 -27.47
CA ASP A 283 -15.61 6.74 -26.32
C ASP A 283 -15.00 7.28 -25.01
N HIS A 284 -15.52 6.85 -23.86
CA HIS A 284 -14.92 7.08 -22.56
C HIS A 284 -14.10 5.86 -22.11
N ILE A 285 -12.79 6.07 -21.94
CA ILE A 285 -11.83 5.07 -21.44
C ILE A 285 -11.53 5.38 -19.98
N VAL A 286 -11.73 4.40 -19.10
CA VAL A 286 -11.32 4.47 -17.69
C VAL A 286 -10.23 3.43 -17.43
N THR A 287 -9.08 3.84 -16.90
CA THR A 287 -8.04 2.90 -16.44
C THR A 287 -7.91 2.93 -14.92
N ILE A 288 -7.72 1.76 -14.32
CA ILE A 288 -7.48 1.59 -12.88
C ILE A 288 -6.19 0.79 -12.75
N GLU A 289 -5.13 1.43 -12.27
CA GLU A 289 -3.76 0.90 -12.30
C GLU A 289 -3.06 1.05 -10.94
N ASP A 290 -2.02 0.26 -10.71
CA ASP A 290 -1.25 0.25 -9.45
C ASP A 290 0.27 0.00 -9.70
N PRO A 291 1.07 1.04 -10.00
CA PRO A 291 0.66 2.41 -10.34
C PRO A 291 0.32 2.57 -11.84
N ILE A 292 -0.08 3.78 -12.26
CA ILE A 292 -0.27 4.08 -13.69
C ILE A 292 1.06 3.94 -14.43
N GLU A 293 1.12 3.04 -15.41
CA GLU A 293 2.32 2.85 -16.25
C GLU A 293 2.34 3.86 -17.40
N PHE A 294 1.41 3.78 -18.33
CA PHE A 294 1.40 4.66 -19.50
C PHE A 294 0.41 5.80 -19.33
N VAL A 295 0.83 7.04 -19.56
CA VAL A 295 -0.08 8.19 -19.56
C VAL A 295 -0.67 8.35 -20.96
N HIS A 296 -1.99 8.29 -21.03
CA HIS A 296 -2.76 8.42 -22.27
C HIS A 296 -3.43 9.79 -22.32
N PRO A 297 -2.87 10.76 -23.06
CA PRO A 297 -3.57 12.02 -23.29
C PRO A 297 -4.86 11.75 -24.08
N SER A 298 -5.94 12.43 -23.73
CA SER A 298 -7.20 12.36 -24.49
C SER A 298 -6.97 12.79 -25.94
N LYS A 299 -7.40 11.95 -26.90
CA LYS A 299 -7.35 12.22 -28.34
C LYS A 299 -8.78 12.35 -28.86
N LYS A 300 -9.35 11.28 -29.42
CA LYS A 300 -10.78 11.24 -29.75
C LYS A 300 -11.63 10.73 -28.59
N CYS A 301 -11.05 9.92 -27.71
CA CYS A 301 -11.69 9.49 -26.48
C CYS A 301 -11.45 10.47 -25.32
N LEU A 302 -12.38 10.47 -24.37
CA LEU A 302 -12.11 10.95 -23.02
C LEU A 302 -11.35 9.85 -22.27
N VAL A 303 -10.19 10.17 -21.68
CA VAL A 303 -9.40 9.22 -20.90
C VAL A 303 -9.34 9.63 -19.43
N THR A 304 -9.78 8.75 -18.54
CA THR A 304 -9.74 8.91 -17.09
C THR A 304 -8.84 7.84 -16.47
N GLN A 305 -7.64 8.20 -16.02
CA GLN A 305 -6.72 7.23 -15.39
C GLN A 305 -6.68 7.38 -13.87
N ARG A 306 -6.86 6.27 -13.16
CA ARG A 306 -6.90 6.20 -11.70
C ARG A 306 -5.80 5.33 -11.17
N GLN A 307 -4.90 5.94 -10.39
CA GLN A 307 -3.90 5.20 -9.64
C GLN A 307 -4.47 4.78 -8.29
N VAL A 308 -4.39 3.50 -7.98
CA VAL A 308 -4.66 2.97 -6.64
C VAL A 308 -3.67 3.60 -5.66
N GLY A 309 -4.19 4.00 -4.51
CA GLY A 309 -3.42 4.69 -3.49
C GLY A 309 -3.40 6.21 -3.60
N VAL A 310 -3.57 6.75 -4.81
CA VAL A 310 -3.53 8.20 -5.08
C VAL A 310 -4.92 8.74 -5.42
N HIS A 311 -5.55 8.23 -6.48
CA HIS A 311 -6.87 8.70 -6.96
C HIS A 311 -8.02 7.88 -6.37
N THR A 312 -7.74 6.66 -5.91
CA THR A 312 -8.74 5.72 -5.36
C THR A 312 -8.13 4.86 -4.25
N ARG A 313 -8.95 4.37 -3.31
CA ARG A 313 -8.47 3.53 -2.20
C ARG A 313 -8.16 2.09 -2.62
N GLY A 314 -8.68 1.65 -3.77
CA GLY A 314 -8.44 0.30 -4.27
C GLY A 314 -9.31 -0.07 -5.47
N PHE A 315 -8.93 -1.15 -6.16
CA PHE A 315 -9.59 -1.65 -7.37
C PHE A 315 -11.11 -1.84 -7.20
N LYS A 316 -11.55 -2.45 -6.08
CA LYS A 316 -12.99 -2.71 -5.83
C LYS A 316 -13.82 -1.42 -5.82
N GLN A 317 -13.33 -0.38 -5.16
CA GLN A 317 -14.06 0.90 -5.09
C GLN A 317 -14.00 1.61 -6.44
N ALA A 318 -12.82 1.63 -7.08
CA ALA A 318 -12.60 2.25 -8.37
C ALA A 318 -13.50 1.65 -9.45
N LEU A 319 -13.60 0.32 -9.52
CA LEU A 319 -14.43 -0.38 -10.49
C LEU A 319 -15.93 -0.11 -10.26
N ARG A 320 -16.38 -0.11 -8.99
CA ARG A 320 -17.77 0.24 -8.67
C ARG A 320 -18.13 1.66 -9.08
N ALA A 321 -17.20 2.60 -8.94
CA ALA A 321 -17.37 3.98 -9.35
C ALA A 321 -17.36 4.11 -10.87
N ALA A 322 -16.37 3.50 -11.54
CA ALA A 322 -16.23 3.50 -12.99
C ALA A 322 -17.53 3.07 -13.70
N LEU A 323 -18.21 2.02 -13.23
CA LEU A 323 -19.48 1.56 -13.80
C LEU A 323 -20.64 2.60 -13.76
N ARG A 324 -20.47 3.72 -13.06
CA ARG A 324 -21.43 4.84 -12.98
C ARG A 324 -20.90 6.13 -13.61
N GLU A 325 -19.74 6.06 -14.25
CA GLU A 325 -19.06 7.20 -14.88
C GLU A 325 -19.22 7.16 -16.40
N ASP A 326 -20.21 6.42 -16.90
CA ASP A 326 -20.49 6.22 -18.32
C ASP A 326 -19.25 5.75 -19.13
N PRO A 327 -18.57 4.64 -18.75
CA PRO A 327 -17.40 4.15 -19.47
C PRO A 327 -17.81 3.22 -20.61
N ASP A 328 -17.10 3.31 -21.73
CA ASP A 328 -17.19 2.36 -22.84
C ASP A 328 -16.09 1.29 -22.75
N VAL A 329 -14.90 1.68 -22.27
CA VAL A 329 -13.73 0.82 -22.11
C VAL A 329 -13.18 0.96 -20.70
N ILE A 330 -12.99 -0.16 -20.01
CA ILE A 330 -12.34 -0.20 -18.69
C ILE A 330 -11.08 -1.06 -18.79
N LEU A 331 -9.95 -0.51 -18.34
CA LEU A 331 -8.70 -1.22 -18.09
C LEU A 331 -8.48 -1.39 -16.58
#